data_AF-A0AAW2B4N1-F1
#
_entry.id   AF-A0AAW2B4N1-F1
#
_cell.length_a   1.000
_cell.length_b   1.000
_cell.length_c   1.000
_cell.angle_alpha   90.00
_cell.angle_beta   90.00
_cell.angle_gamma   90.00
#
_symmetry.space_group_name_H-M   'P 1'
#
loop_
_entity.id
_entity.type
_entity.pdbx_description
1 polymer ?
#
loop_
_entity_poly.entity_id
_entity_poly.type
_entity_poly.pdbx_seq_one_letter_code
_entity_poly.pdbx_strand_id
1 'polypeptide(L)'
;MSRNNSGKWAPESCDLKHPFICHGDDKLIKKQIVKLKLSCNGKCTLNDPSIQTAILNEISEKMKSMGLESDSKISWRKGEGEEVFHQEINHIANSNNKCD
;
A
#
# COMPACT_ATOMS: atom_id res chain seq x y z
N MET A 1 -10.20 33.22 14.97
CA MET A 1 -11.50 33.43 14.29
C MET A 1 -12.59 33.47 15.35
N SER A 2 -13.36 34.57 15.41
CA SER A 2 -14.40 34.81 16.43
C SER A 2 -15.55 33.80 16.30
N ARG A 3 -15.94 33.18 17.42
CA ARG A 3 -16.98 32.12 17.51
C ARG A 3 -18.42 32.66 17.58
N ASN A 4 -18.64 33.93 17.27
CA ASN A 4 -19.92 34.63 17.53
C ASN A 4 -21.10 34.16 16.65
N ASN A 5 -20.89 33.24 15.70
CA ASN A 5 -21.91 32.69 14.80
C ASN A 5 -22.00 31.15 14.82
N SER A 6 -21.53 30.48 15.87
CA SER A 6 -21.65 29.02 15.95
C SER A 6 -23.12 28.56 15.92
N GLY A 7 -23.46 27.66 14.99
CA GLY A 7 -24.77 27.00 14.92
C GLY A 7 -25.87 27.68 14.09
N LYS A 8 -25.57 28.73 13.31
CA LYS A 8 -26.53 29.35 12.37
C LYS A 8 -26.26 28.91 10.94
N TRP A 9 -27.32 28.76 10.15
CA TRP A 9 -27.21 28.56 8.71
C TRP A 9 -26.55 29.78 8.06
N ALA A 10 -25.57 29.53 7.21
CA ALA A 10 -24.95 30.55 6.37
C ALA A 10 -25.17 30.17 4.90
N PRO A 11 -25.39 31.16 4.01
CA PRO A 11 -25.32 30.89 2.58
C PRO A 11 -23.88 30.51 2.23
N GLU A 12 -23.69 29.27 1.81
CA GLU A 12 -22.39 28.73 1.40
C GLU A 12 -22.40 28.50 -0.11
N SER A 13 -21.27 28.73 -0.77
CA SER A 13 -21.17 28.51 -2.21
C SER A 13 -21.30 27.04 -2.54
N CYS A 14 -22.16 26.70 -3.51
CA CYS A 14 -22.29 25.33 -4.01
C CYS A 14 -21.01 24.80 -4.66
N ASP A 15 -20.10 25.67 -5.08
CA ASP A 15 -18.81 25.29 -5.68
C ASP A 15 -17.73 24.99 -4.64
N LEU A 16 -18.01 25.27 -3.36
CA LEU A 16 -17.06 25.02 -2.27
C LEU A 16 -16.97 23.51 -2.02
N LYS A 17 -15.81 22.93 -2.34
CA LYS A 17 -15.54 21.51 -2.08
C LYS A 17 -15.20 21.32 -0.62
N HIS A 18 -16.09 20.69 0.13
CA HIS A 18 -15.85 20.31 1.51
C HIS A 18 -15.17 18.94 1.61
N PRO A 19 -14.29 18.74 2.61
CA PRO A 19 -13.83 17.39 2.92
C PRO A 19 -15.04 16.55 3.34
N PHE A 20 -15.16 15.36 2.77
CA PHE A 20 -16.15 14.37 3.17
C PHE A 20 -15.41 13.16 3.76
N ILE A 21 -15.98 12.59 4.82
CA ILE A 21 -15.49 11.33 5.37
C ILE A 21 -16.18 10.23 4.59
N CYS A 22 -15.39 9.40 3.90
CA CYS A 22 -15.91 8.19 3.28
C CYS A 22 -16.33 7.19 4.37
N HIS A 23 -17.63 6.94 4.51
CA HIS A 23 -18.11 5.82 5.32
C HIS A 23 -18.03 4.54 4.48
N GLY A 24 -16.87 3.87 4.49
CA GLY A 24 -16.75 2.50 3.98
C GLY A 24 -17.09 1.54 5.11
N ASP A 25 -17.98 0.58 4.88
CA ASP A 25 -18.15 -0.53 5.84
C ASP A 25 -16.77 -1.14 6.13
N ASP A 26 -16.42 -1.35 7.40
CA ASP A 26 -15.14 -1.98 7.83
C ASP A 26 -14.89 -3.36 7.17
N LYS A 27 -15.93 -3.94 6.56
CA LYS A 27 -15.89 -5.16 5.76
C LYS A 27 -15.26 -4.99 4.38
N LEU A 28 -15.16 -3.78 3.82
CA LEU A 28 -14.88 -3.56 2.40
C LEU A 28 -13.40 -3.44 2.03
N ILE A 29 -12.47 -3.15 2.94
CA ILE A 29 -11.04 -3.04 2.58
C ILE A 29 -10.13 -3.66 3.64
N LYS A 30 -10.14 -4.99 3.76
CA LYS A 30 -9.06 -5.73 4.45
C LYS A 30 -7.89 -5.98 3.49
N LYS A 31 -7.31 -4.92 2.92
CA LYS A 31 -6.11 -5.06 2.10
C LYS A 31 -4.91 -5.30 3.02
N GLN A 32 -4.49 -6.55 3.13
CA GLN A 32 -3.26 -6.89 3.85
C GLN A 32 -2.06 -6.68 2.92
N ILE A 33 -1.02 -6.03 3.43
CA ILE A 33 0.23 -5.78 2.70
C ILE A 33 1.34 -6.46 3.48
N VAL A 34 2.11 -7.31 2.80
CA VAL A 34 3.22 -8.04 3.38
C VAL A 34 4.50 -7.63 2.67
N LYS A 35 5.59 -7.43 3.43
CA LYS A 35 6.93 -7.19 2.87
C LYS A 35 7.65 -8.52 2.69
N LEU A 36 8.12 -8.78 1.49
CA LEU A 36 8.91 -9.98 1.18
C LEU A 36 10.39 -9.63 1.05
N LYS A 37 11.23 -10.47 1.66
CA LYS A 37 12.68 -10.42 1.51
C LYS A 37 13.12 -11.72 0.83
N LEU A 38 13.81 -11.58 -0.29
CA LEU A 38 14.29 -12.71 -1.08
C LEU A 38 15.81 -12.64 -1.19
N SER A 39 16.45 -13.80 -1.16
CA SER A 39 17.88 -13.96 -1.41
C SER A 39 18.07 -14.94 -2.56
N CYS A 40 18.92 -14.59 -3.51
CA CYS A 40 19.20 -15.42 -4.66
C CYS A 40 20.67 -15.83 -4.69
N ASN A 41 20.93 -17.11 -4.86
CA ASN A 41 22.28 -17.65 -5.02
C ASN A 41 22.63 -17.66 -6.51
N GLY A 42 22.99 -16.51 -7.08
CA GLY A 42 23.37 -16.37 -8.50
C GLY A 42 22.84 -15.10 -9.16
N LYS A 43 22.88 -15.04 -10.50
CA LYS A 43 22.28 -13.94 -11.27
C LYS A 43 20.76 -14.14 -11.33
N CYS A 44 20.04 -13.56 -10.37
CA CYS A 44 18.58 -13.45 -10.42
C CYS A 44 18.16 -12.04 -10.77
N THR A 45 17.40 -11.90 -11.84
CA THR A 45 16.72 -10.64 -12.17
C THR A 45 15.33 -10.66 -11.54
N LEU A 46 15.19 -10.31 -10.26
CA LEU A 46 13.90 -10.39 -9.54
C LEU A 46 12.79 -9.54 -10.16
N ASN A 47 13.15 -8.52 -10.95
CA ASN A 47 12.20 -7.70 -11.70
C ASN A 47 11.82 -8.29 -13.07
N ASP A 48 12.28 -9.49 -13.42
CA ASP A 48 11.80 -10.22 -14.60
C ASP A 48 10.33 -10.63 -14.41
N PRO A 49 9.44 -10.36 -15.40
CA PRO A 49 8.03 -10.70 -15.30
C PRO A 49 7.74 -12.19 -15.07
N SER A 50 8.58 -13.08 -15.62
CA SER A 50 8.43 -14.53 -15.47
C SER A 50 8.74 -14.96 -14.04
N ILE A 51 9.81 -14.40 -13.44
CA ILE A 51 10.18 -14.66 -12.04
C ILE A 51 9.12 -14.12 -11.08
N GLN A 52 8.64 -12.89 -11.30
CA GLN A 52 7.56 -12.31 -10.50
C GLN A 52 6.28 -13.14 -10.53
N THR A 53 5.92 -13.66 -11.70
CA THR A 53 4.75 -14.53 -11.87
C THR A 53 4.94 -15.86 -11.16
N ALA A 54 6.12 -16.47 -11.27
CA ALA A 54 6.44 -17.72 -10.58
C ALA A 54 6.33 -17.58 -9.05
N ILE A 55 6.85 -16.48 -8.48
CA ILE A 55 6.76 -16.21 -7.03
C ILE A 55 5.30 -16.03 -6.59
N LEU A 56 4.48 -15.27 -7.33
CA LEU A 56 3.06 -15.10 -7.00
C LEU A 56 2.31 -16.44 -7.02
N ASN A 57 2.59 -17.29 -8.00
CA ASN A 57 1.98 -18.60 -8.10
C ASN A 57 2.37 -19.48 -6.90
N GLU A 58 3.64 -19.49 -6.51
CA GLU A 58 4.08 -20.27 -5.35
C GLU A 58 3.43 -19.80 -4.04
N ILE A 59 3.30 -18.49 -3.84
CA ILE A 59 2.58 -17.93 -2.68
C ILE A 59 1.10 -18.32 -2.72
N SER A 60 0.46 -18.21 -3.89
CA SER A 60 -0.94 -18.57 -4.08
C SER A 60 -1.20 -20.04 -3.73
N GLU A 61 -0.38 -20.97 -4.23
CA GLU A 61 -0.49 -22.40 -3.93
C GLU A 61 -0.25 -22.71 -2.44
N LYS A 62 0.70 -22.03 -1.79
CA LYS A 62 0.90 -22.15 -0.34
C LYS A 62 -0.29 -21.62 0.47
N MET A 63 -0.94 -20.55 0.02
CA MET A 63 -2.14 -20.03 0.68
C MET A 63 -3.31 -21.01 0.56
N LYS A 64 -3.48 -21.63 -0.62
CA LYS A 64 -4.48 -22.68 -0.84
C LYS A 64 -4.26 -23.88 0.08
N SER A 65 -3.03 -24.37 0.17
CA SER A 65 -2.72 -25.52 1.02
C SER A 65 -2.91 -25.26 2.52
N MET A 66 -2.87 -23.99 2.95
CA MET A 66 -3.18 -23.56 4.32
C MET A 66 -4.69 -23.34 4.56
N GLY A 67 -5.55 -23.56 3.58
CA GLY A 67 -7.00 -23.38 3.70
C GLY A 67 -7.47 -21.92 3.59
N LEU A 68 -6.62 -21.01 3.08
CA LEU A 68 -7.00 -19.62 2.79
C LEU A 68 -7.62 -19.47 1.39
N GLU A 69 -8.44 -20.43 0.97
CA GLU A 69 -9.15 -20.45 -0.32
C GLU A 69 -10.34 -19.49 -0.35
N SER A 70 -10.09 -18.21 -0.09
CA SER A 70 -11.01 -17.13 -0.46
C SER A 70 -10.44 -16.42 -1.69
N ASP A 71 -11.29 -15.73 -2.44
CA ASP A 71 -11.05 -14.97 -3.69
C ASP A 71 -10.01 -13.82 -3.58
N SER A 72 -8.97 -14.04 -2.80
CA SER A 72 -7.90 -13.14 -2.44
C SER A 72 -7.00 -12.94 -3.65
N LYS A 73 -7.30 -11.88 -4.40
CA LYS A 73 -6.46 -11.41 -5.49
C LYS A 73 -5.12 -10.90 -4.94
N ILE A 74 -4.06 -11.70 -5.09
CA ILE A 74 -2.69 -11.28 -4.75
C ILE A 74 -2.13 -10.48 -5.92
N SER A 75 -1.50 -9.34 -5.63
CA SER A 75 -0.84 -8.52 -6.64
C SER A 75 0.39 -7.82 -6.06
N TRP A 76 1.39 -7.60 -6.90
CA TRP A 76 2.52 -6.77 -6.55
C TRP A 76 2.12 -5.31 -6.31
N ARG A 77 2.76 -4.69 -5.31
CA ARG A 77 2.72 -3.24 -5.12
C ARG A 77 3.96 -2.65 -5.77
N LYS A 78 3.78 -1.89 -6.85
CA LYS A 78 4.87 -1.15 -7.49
C LYS A 78 5.26 0.05 -6.62
N GLY A 79 6.56 0.31 -6.53
CA GLY A 79 7.09 1.54 -5.94
C GLY A 79 6.91 2.73 -6.89
N GLU A 80 7.57 3.85 -6.58
CA GLU A 80 7.60 5.04 -7.45
C GLU A 80 8.29 4.76 -8.80
N GLY A 81 9.19 3.77 -8.86
CA GLY A 81 10.04 3.47 -10.03
C GLY A 81 9.55 2.34 -10.94
N GLU A 82 8.26 1.99 -10.94
CA GLU A 82 7.66 0.84 -11.65
C GLU A 82 8.16 -0.57 -11.24
N GLU A 83 9.33 -0.65 -10.61
CA GLU A 83 9.91 -1.87 -10.06
C GLU A 83 9.18 -2.35 -8.79
N VAL A 84 9.23 -3.67 -8.58
CA VAL A 84 8.61 -4.34 -7.43
C VAL A 84 9.67 -4.63 -6.38
N PHE A 85 10.78 -5.25 -6.79
CA PHE A 85 11.86 -5.62 -5.90
C PHE A 85 12.95 -4.56 -5.94
N HIS A 86 13.33 -4.10 -4.75
CA HIS A 86 14.40 -3.13 -4.55
C HIS A 86 15.46 -3.77 -3.67
N GLN A 87 16.73 -3.49 -3.96
CA GLN A 87 17.81 -3.94 -3.10
C GLN A 87 17.65 -3.29 -1.72
N GLU A 88 17.80 -4.09 -0.66
CA GLU A 88 17.73 -3.58 0.70
C GLU A 88 18.95 -2.69 0.98
N ILE A 89 18.72 -1.38 1.09
CA ILE A 89 19.73 -0.43 1.52
C ILE A 89 19.70 -0.39 3.04
N ASN A 90 20.78 -0.84 3.68
CA ASN A 90 20.99 -0.63 5.10
C ASN A 90 21.32 0.86 5.32
N HIS A 91 20.31 1.67 5.59
CA HIS A 91 20.55 3.06 6.00
C HIS A 91 21.29 3.06 7.35
N ILE A 92 22.57 3.45 7.33
CA ILE A 92 23.20 4.03 8.52
C ILE A 92 22.48 5.36 8.71
N ALA A 93 21.59 5.41 9.70
CA ALA A 93 20.80 6.59 10.01
C ALA A 93 21.73 7.71 10.47
N ASN A 94 22.13 8.61 9.56
CA ASN A 94 22.60 9.92 9.97
C ASN A 94 21.37 10.82 10.08
N SER A 95 20.75 10.80 11.26
CA SER A 95 19.57 11.60 11.59
C SER A 95 19.97 13.07 11.72
N ASN A 96 19.92 13.82 10.62
CA ASN A 96 19.95 15.29 10.65
C ASN A 96 18.82 15.90 9.79
N ASN A 97 17.63 15.32 9.84
CA ASN A 97 16.47 15.96 9.24
C ASN A 97 15.79 16.84 10.30
N LYS A 98 16.21 18.12 10.34
CA LYS A 98 15.48 19.20 11.00
C LYS A 98 14.34 19.61 10.04
N CYS A 99 13.11 19.47 10.49
CA CYS A 99 11.97 20.08 9.81
C CYS A 99 11.95 21.57 10.18
N ASP A 100 12.07 22.45 9.19
CA ASP A 100 11.73 23.88 9.32
C ASP A 100 10.21 24.09 9.29
#